data_AF-A0A101SNL4-F1
#
_entry.id   AF-A0A101SNL4-F1
#
_cell.length_a   1.000
_cell.length_b   1.000
_cell.length_c   1.000
_cell.angle_alpha   90.00
_cell.angle_beta   90.00
_cell.angle_gamma   90.00
#
_symmetry.space_group_name_H-M   'P 1'
#
loop_
_entity.id
_entity.type
_entity.pdbx_description
1 polymer ?
#
loop_
_entity_poly.entity_id
_entity_poly.type
_entity_poly.pdbx_seq_one_letter_code
_entity_poly.pdbx_strand_id
1 'polypeptide(L)'
;MTTTDPAFADLLARGELTVRGRIRDASNAALYCTVAHEGREATCVYKPVAGERPLWDFPDGNLARREVAAYEVSEATGWGLVPPTVLRDGPYGEGMCQLWIEVAPEAELLALVDGEEPEPGWRAIGFAEVGEGRTALLVHADDGRLRRLAVLDAVINNADRKGGHLLPTADGRLYGIDHGVTFNTENKLRTLLWGWAGEPLTGEAVDVLKGLRAALEPSGALTGTLTPLLTPAEVEATRARVDELLESGRHPEPGGEWPAIPWPPV
;
A
#
# COMPACT_ATOMS: atom_id res chain seq x y z
N MET A 1 -18.90 8.26 10.19
CA MET A 1 -18.31 6.94 10.48
C MET A 1 -16.89 6.98 9.96
N THR A 2 -15.91 6.71 10.81
CA THR A 2 -14.50 6.62 10.39
C THR A 2 -14.31 5.36 9.56
N THR A 3 -13.56 5.46 8.48
CA THR A 3 -13.27 4.40 7.48
C THR A 3 -12.44 3.21 8.00
N THR A 4 -12.19 3.13 9.32
CA THR A 4 -11.61 1.95 10.02
C THR A 4 -12.59 1.30 10.99
N ASP A 5 -13.88 1.61 10.89
CA ASP A 5 -14.92 0.94 11.65
C ASP A 5 -14.93 -0.57 11.29
N PRO A 6 -14.76 -1.51 12.24
CA PRO A 6 -14.89 -2.96 11.99
C PRO A 6 -16.19 -3.32 11.28
N ALA A 7 -17.20 -2.47 11.44
CA ALA A 7 -18.48 -2.60 10.76
C ALA A 7 -18.35 -2.46 9.22
N PHE A 8 -17.31 -1.82 8.68
CA PHE A 8 -17.03 -1.82 7.23
C PHE A 8 -16.41 -3.12 6.75
N ALA A 9 -15.50 -3.73 7.52
CA ALA A 9 -14.93 -5.04 7.15
C ALA A 9 -16.03 -6.12 7.10
N ASP A 10 -16.94 -6.13 8.09
CA ASP A 10 -18.08 -7.03 8.09
C ASP A 10 -19.06 -6.78 6.93
N LEU A 11 -19.38 -5.51 6.65
CA LEU A 11 -20.18 -5.11 5.49
C LEU A 11 -19.55 -5.61 4.18
N LEU A 12 -18.24 -5.40 3.99
CA LEU A 12 -17.52 -5.85 2.79
C LEU A 12 -17.51 -7.37 2.68
N ALA A 13 -17.36 -8.10 3.79
CA ALA A 13 -17.27 -9.55 3.80
C ALA A 13 -18.63 -10.23 3.54
N ARG A 14 -19.71 -9.72 4.13
CA ARG A 14 -21.03 -10.40 4.15
C ARG A 14 -22.07 -9.77 3.22
N GLY A 15 -21.87 -8.53 2.81
CA GLY A 15 -22.87 -7.81 2.03
C GLY A 15 -23.06 -8.34 0.62
N GLU A 16 -24.24 -8.09 0.07
CA GLU A 16 -24.54 -8.36 -1.33
C GLU A 16 -23.72 -7.40 -2.21
N LEU A 17 -22.85 -7.98 -3.06
CA LEU A 17 -21.94 -7.22 -3.92
C LEU A 17 -22.56 -7.04 -5.31
N THR A 18 -22.85 -5.79 -5.68
CA THR A 18 -23.40 -5.43 -7.00
C THR A 18 -22.37 -4.69 -7.83
N VAL A 19 -22.02 -5.24 -9.00
CA VAL A 19 -21.09 -4.60 -9.96
C VAL A 19 -21.80 -3.43 -10.65
N ARG A 20 -21.20 -2.24 -10.58
CA ARG A 20 -21.72 -1.02 -11.21
C ARG A 20 -20.94 -0.62 -12.46
N GLY A 21 -19.67 -0.98 -12.54
CA GLY A 21 -18.84 -0.70 -13.70
C GLY A 21 -17.42 -1.26 -13.59
N ARG A 22 -16.61 -1.00 -14.60
CA ARG A 22 -15.18 -1.35 -14.65
C ARG A 22 -14.33 -0.10 -14.63
N ILE A 23 -13.28 -0.11 -13.82
CA ILE A 23 -12.24 0.93 -13.81
C ILE A 23 -11.34 0.69 -15.03
N ARG A 24 -11.24 1.69 -15.92
CA ARG A 24 -10.62 1.52 -17.24
C ARG A 24 -9.09 1.56 -17.22
N ASP A 25 -8.53 2.37 -16.34
CA ASP A 25 -7.07 2.62 -16.28
C ASP A 25 -6.31 1.58 -15.44
N ALA A 26 -6.98 0.50 -15.02
CA ALA A 26 -6.36 -0.59 -14.29
C ALA A 26 -5.74 -1.64 -15.23
N SER A 27 -4.50 -2.04 -14.96
CA SER A 27 -3.79 -3.10 -15.68
C SER A 27 -4.43 -4.48 -15.54
N ASN A 28 -5.10 -4.72 -14.41
CA ASN A 28 -5.88 -5.92 -14.09
C ASN A 28 -7.38 -5.61 -14.04
N ALA A 29 -8.24 -6.62 -13.94
CA ALA A 29 -9.67 -6.36 -13.75
C ALA A 29 -9.91 -5.71 -12.38
N ALA A 30 -10.36 -4.45 -12.39
CA ALA A 30 -10.85 -3.75 -11.21
C ALA A 30 -12.29 -3.27 -11.47
N LEU A 31 -13.19 -3.65 -10.58
CA LEU A 31 -14.62 -3.41 -10.71
C LEU A 31 -15.09 -2.45 -9.63
N TYR A 32 -15.82 -1.42 -10.05
CA TYR A 32 -16.50 -0.51 -9.14
C TYR A 32 -17.84 -1.13 -8.75
N CYS A 33 -18.05 -1.29 -7.45
CA CYS A 33 -19.17 -2.02 -6.88
C CYS A 33 -19.85 -1.23 -5.75
N THR A 34 -21.09 -1.63 -5.45
CA THR A 34 -21.76 -1.30 -4.18
C THR A 34 -21.92 -2.57 -3.36
N VAL A 35 -21.81 -2.47 -2.05
CA VAL A 35 -22.04 -3.57 -1.10
C VAL A 35 -23.11 -3.18 -0.10
N ALA A 36 -24.09 -4.05 0.14
CA ALA A 36 -25.17 -3.80 1.09
C ALA A 36 -25.37 -4.96 2.09
N HIS A 37 -25.45 -4.65 3.39
CA HIS A 37 -25.70 -5.61 4.46
C HIS A 37 -26.45 -4.94 5.62
N GLU A 38 -27.49 -5.57 6.14
CA GLU A 38 -28.26 -5.11 7.32
C GLU A 38 -28.65 -3.62 7.29
N GLY A 39 -29.12 -3.13 6.13
CA GLY A 39 -29.56 -1.74 5.96
C GLY A 39 -28.43 -0.72 5.82
N ARG A 40 -27.17 -1.16 5.73
CA ARG A 40 -26.01 -0.33 5.43
C ARG A 40 -25.54 -0.58 4.00
N GLU A 41 -25.05 0.47 3.35
CA GLU A 41 -24.50 0.40 2.00
C GLU A 41 -23.18 1.19 1.94
N ALA A 42 -22.22 0.69 1.14
CA ALA A 42 -20.98 1.37 0.84
C ALA A 42 -20.55 1.09 -0.61
N THR A 43 -19.69 1.97 -1.15
CA THR A 43 -19.00 1.75 -2.41
C THR A 43 -17.67 1.03 -2.15
N CYS A 44 -17.26 0.19 -3.10
CA CYS A 44 -16.05 -0.61 -2.96
C CYS A 44 -15.43 -0.96 -4.32
N VAL A 45 -14.15 -1.33 -4.30
CA VAL A 45 -13.45 -1.93 -5.43
C VAL A 45 -13.39 -3.43 -5.23
N TYR A 46 -13.78 -4.19 -6.24
CA TYR A 46 -13.64 -5.64 -6.28
C TYR A 46 -12.64 -6.04 -7.38
N LYS A 47 -11.55 -6.72 -7.00
CA LYS A 47 -10.55 -7.26 -7.94
C LYS A 47 -10.60 -8.81 -7.88
N PRO A 48 -11.27 -9.48 -8.84
CA PRO A 48 -11.32 -10.94 -8.88
C PRO A 48 -9.96 -11.55 -9.23
N VAL A 49 -9.60 -12.68 -8.61
CA VAL A 49 -8.37 -13.43 -8.94
C VAL A 49 -8.36 -13.82 -10.43
N ALA A 50 -9.51 -14.23 -10.98
CA ALA A 50 -9.64 -14.59 -12.39
C ALA A 50 -9.38 -13.42 -13.36
N GLY A 51 -9.35 -12.18 -12.86
CA GLY A 51 -9.07 -10.97 -13.64
C GLY A 51 -7.61 -10.51 -13.59
N GLU A 52 -6.75 -11.27 -12.91
CA GLU A 52 -5.33 -10.99 -12.81
C GLU A 52 -4.58 -11.41 -14.08
N ARG A 53 -3.61 -10.60 -14.47
CA ARG A 53 -2.61 -10.92 -15.48
C ARG A 53 -1.39 -11.50 -14.75
N PRO A 54 -0.89 -12.67 -15.17
CA PRO A 54 0.33 -13.23 -14.61
C PRO A 54 1.49 -12.24 -14.71
N LEU A 55 2.23 -12.08 -13.61
CA LEU A 55 3.46 -11.30 -13.55
C LEU A 55 4.62 -12.27 -13.38
N TRP A 56 5.58 -12.22 -14.31
CA TRP A 56 6.70 -13.16 -14.33
C TRP A 56 7.55 -13.08 -13.06
N ASP A 57 7.60 -11.91 -12.42
CA ASP A 57 8.37 -11.65 -11.20
C ASP A 57 7.55 -11.71 -9.91
N PHE A 58 6.25 -12.07 -10.00
CA PHE A 58 5.40 -12.46 -8.88
C PHE A 58 4.72 -13.80 -9.20
N PRO A 59 5.48 -14.90 -9.24
CA PRO A 59 5.00 -16.18 -9.77
C PRO A 59 4.06 -16.93 -8.81
N ASP A 60 4.14 -16.63 -7.51
CA ASP A 60 3.41 -17.33 -6.46
C ASP A 60 2.19 -16.56 -5.98
N GLY A 61 1.14 -17.31 -5.61
CA GLY A 61 -0.09 -16.75 -5.05
C GLY A 61 -0.89 -15.94 -6.07
N ASN A 62 -1.58 -14.90 -5.59
CA ASN A 62 -2.35 -13.98 -6.41
C ASN A 62 -2.33 -12.56 -5.82
N LEU A 63 -2.60 -11.56 -6.65
CA LEU A 63 -2.56 -10.15 -6.27
C LEU A 63 -3.65 -9.80 -5.26
N ALA A 64 -4.84 -10.41 -5.37
CA ALA A 64 -5.94 -10.19 -4.43
C ALA A 64 -5.56 -10.55 -2.98
N ARG A 65 -4.85 -11.65 -2.76
CA ARG A 65 -4.39 -12.04 -1.42
C ARG A 65 -3.31 -11.11 -0.87
N ARG A 66 -2.43 -10.58 -1.74
CA ARG A 66 -1.42 -9.58 -1.36
C ARG A 66 -2.07 -8.26 -0.92
N GLU A 67 -3.15 -7.84 -1.57
CA GLU A 67 -3.92 -6.66 -1.16
C GLU A 67 -4.49 -6.82 0.26
N VAL A 68 -5.04 -8.00 0.56
CA VAL A 68 -5.56 -8.31 1.90
C VAL A 68 -4.42 -8.41 2.91
N ALA A 69 -3.30 -9.06 2.57
CA ALA A 69 -2.13 -9.14 3.43
C ALA A 69 -1.56 -7.75 3.79
N ALA A 70 -1.53 -6.82 2.83
CA ALA A 70 -1.09 -5.45 3.07
C ALA A 70 -2.04 -4.70 4.04
N TYR A 71 -3.35 -4.93 3.92
CA TYR A 71 -4.33 -4.43 4.89
C TYR A 71 -4.07 -4.98 6.30
N GLU A 72 -3.85 -6.28 6.45
CA GLU A 72 -3.62 -6.92 7.76
C GLU A 72 -2.33 -6.42 8.44
N VAL A 73 -1.25 -6.22 7.66
CA VAL A 73 -0.01 -5.61 8.19
C VAL A 73 -0.25 -4.15 8.59
N SER A 74 -1.01 -3.40 7.80
CA SER A 74 -1.38 -2.01 8.10
C SER A 74 -2.19 -1.89 9.38
N GLU A 75 -3.19 -2.76 9.59
CA GLU A 75 -3.97 -2.79 10.83
C GLU A 75 -3.11 -3.16 12.04
N ALA A 76 -2.18 -4.11 11.88
CA ALA A 76 -1.25 -4.49 12.94
C ALA A 76 -0.30 -3.35 13.36
N THR A 77 -0.09 -2.33 12.50
CA THR A 77 0.66 -1.12 12.89
C THR A 77 -0.13 -0.18 13.80
N GLY A 78 -1.46 -0.29 13.81
CA GLY A 78 -2.35 0.68 14.45
C GLY A 78 -2.50 2.01 13.71
N TRP A 79 -1.83 2.21 12.56
CA TRP A 79 -1.93 3.44 11.78
C TRP A 79 -3.16 3.48 10.86
N GLY A 80 -3.66 2.31 10.44
CA GLY A 80 -4.83 2.20 9.55
C GLY A 80 -4.64 2.94 8.22
N LEU A 81 -3.52 2.65 7.55
CA LEU A 81 -3.07 3.29 6.30
C LEU A 81 -3.60 2.62 5.04
N VAL A 82 -4.24 1.45 5.14
CA VAL A 82 -4.83 0.75 4.00
C VAL A 82 -6.33 0.69 4.24
N PRO A 83 -7.20 0.99 3.26
CA PRO A 83 -8.64 0.91 3.45
C PRO A 83 -9.06 -0.52 3.84
N PRO A 84 -10.17 -0.69 4.57
CA PRO A 84 -10.72 -2.01 4.87
C PRO A 84 -10.77 -2.88 3.61
N THR A 85 -10.08 -4.01 3.67
CA THR A 85 -9.90 -4.92 2.53
C THR A 85 -10.13 -6.35 2.99
N VAL A 86 -11.01 -7.08 2.32
CA VAL A 86 -11.34 -8.47 2.68
C VAL A 86 -11.21 -9.38 1.47
N LEU A 87 -10.88 -10.65 1.71
CA LEU A 87 -10.98 -11.71 0.71
C LEU A 87 -12.38 -12.34 0.80
N ARG A 88 -13.05 -12.50 -0.34
CA ARG A 88 -14.39 -13.13 -0.39
C ARG A 88 -14.72 -13.66 -1.77
N ASP A 89 -15.75 -14.50 -1.84
CA ASP A 89 -16.43 -14.82 -3.09
C ASP A 89 -17.24 -13.61 -3.60
N GLY A 90 -17.24 -13.43 -4.92
CA GLY A 90 -18.00 -12.43 -5.64
C GLY A 90 -18.50 -12.93 -7.01
N PRO A 91 -19.14 -12.05 -7.80
CA PRO A 91 -19.77 -12.41 -9.09
C PRO A 91 -18.83 -13.03 -10.13
N TYR A 92 -17.51 -12.89 -9.95
CA TYR A 92 -16.48 -13.40 -10.86
C TYR A 92 -15.44 -14.29 -10.15
N GLY A 93 -15.83 -14.98 -9.07
CA GLY A 93 -14.97 -15.88 -8.29
C GLY A 93 -14.49 -15.29 -6.97
N GLU A 94 -13.43 -15.86 -6.37
CA GLU A 94 -12.73 -15.27 -5.23
C GLU A 94 -12.01 -13.98 -5.67
N GLY A 95 -11.99 -12.97 -4.80
CA GLY A 95 -11.24 -11.74 -5.02
C GLY A 95 -11.18 -10.86 -3.78
N MET A 96 -10.36 -9.81 -3.85
CA MET A 96 -10.33 -8.80 -2.81
C MET A 96 -11.47 -7.80 -3.01
N CYS A 97 -12.04 -7.34 -1.90
CA CYS A 97 -13.04 -6.27 -1.85
C CYS A 97 -12.53 -5.19 -0.89
N GLN A 98 -12.26 -4.00 -1.42
CA GLN A 98 -11.67 -2.87 -0.67
C GLN A 98 -12.64 -1.70 -0.63
N LEU A 99 -12.80 -1.07 0.54
CA LEU A 99 -13.65 0.11 0.70
C LEU A 99 -13.21 1.24 -0.25
N TRP A 100 -14.16 1.86 -0.95
CA TRP A 100 -13.88 3.04 -1.76
C TRP A 100 -13.65 4.25 -0.87
N ILE A 101 -12.57 4.98 -1.12
CA ILE A 101 -12.20 6.18 -0.35
C ILE A 101 -12.39 7.41 -1.23
N GLU A 102 -13.16 8.37 -0.72
CA GLU A 102 -13.31 9.69 -1.34
C GLU A 102 -12.07 10.54 -1.05
N VAL A 103 -11.43 11.01 -2.12
CA VAL A 103 -10.21 11.83 -2.04
C VAL A 103 -10.57 13.30 -1.84
N ALA A 104 -9.87 13.97 -0.91
CA ALA A 104 -9.93 15.41 -0.77
C ALA A 104 -8.98 16.09 -1.78
N PRO A 105 -9.48 16.93 -2.69
CA PRO A 105 -8.69 17.51 -3.76
C PRO A 105 -7.67 18.57 -3.31
N GLU A 106 -7.76 19.09 -2.08
CA GLU A 106 -6.88 20.19 -1.63
C GLU A 106 -5.51 19.77 -1.07
N ALA A 107 -5.23 18.47 -0.92
CA ALA A 107 -3.97 17.98 -0.35
C ALA A 107 -2.96 17.60 -1.45
N GLU A 108 -2.11 18.55 -1.84
CA GLU A 108 -0.99 18.28 -2.74
C GLU A 108 0.12 17.53 -1.97
N LEU A 109 0.27 16.24 -2.25
CA LEU A 109 1.25 15.36 -1.58
C LEU A 109 2.50 15.10 -2.42
N LEU A 110 2.43 15.35 -3.72
CA LEU A 110 3.49 15.13 -4.70
C LEU A 110 3.49 16.29 -5.70
N ALA A 111 4.67 16.71 -6.11
CA ALA A 111 4.83 17.74 -7.11
C ALA A 111 6.08 17.50 -7.97
N LEU A 112 6.05 18.03 -9.19
CA LEU A 112 7.25 18.24 -10.01
C LEU A 112 7.62 19.71 -9.88
N VAL A 113 8.83 19.98 -9.40
CA VAL A 113 9.32 21.35 -9.21
C VAL A 113 10.44 21.67 -10.18
N ASP A 114 10.36 22.85 -10.78
CA ASP A 114 11.40 23.42 -11.64
C ASP A 114 12.52 23.99 -10.74
N GLY A 115 13.38 23.10 -10.24
CA GLY A 115 14.50 23.42 -9.35
C GLY A 115 15.37 22.22 -9.03
N GLU A 116 16.56 22.45 -8.46
CA GLU A 116 17.47 21.38 -8.03
C GLU A 116 17.28 20.97 -6.57
N GLU A 117 16.65 21.84 -5.76
CA GLU A 117 16.41 21.63 -4.33
C GLU A 117 14.92 21.76 -3.98
N PRO A 118 14.42 20.99 -3.00
CA PRO A 118 13.05 21.12 -2.54
C PRO A 118 12.86 22.38 -1.68
N GLU A 119 11.74 23.08 -1.89
CA GLU A 119 11.31 24.17 -1.02
C GLU A 119 10.94 23.66 0.40
N PRO A 120 10.92 24.53 1.43
CA PRO A 120 10.51 24.14 2.77
C PRO A 120 9.14 23.44 2.79
N GLY A 121 9.06 22.30 3.48
CA GLY A 121 7.87 21.46 3.52
C GLY A 121 7.83 20.37 2.45
N TRP A 122 8.80 20.32 1.55
CA TRP A 122 8.96 19.27 0.55
C TRP A 122 10.24 18.45 0.79
N ARG A 123 10.22 17.20 0.33
CA ARG A 123 11.34 16.27 0.37
C ARG A 123 11.65 15.79 -1.04
N ALA A 124 12.92 15.82 -1.41
CA ALA A 124 13.39 15.36 -2.71
C ALA A 124 13.29 13.83 -2.82
N ILE A 125 12.73 13.34 -3.93
CA ILE A 125 12.72 11.91 -4.29
C ILE A 125 13.86 11.64 -5.28
N GLY A 126 13.94 12.47 -6.31
CA GLY A 126 14.92 12.36 -7.39
C GLY A 126 14.45 13.11 -8.63
N PHE A 127 15.32 13.22 -9.64
CA PHE A 127 14.96 13.85 -10.90
C PHE A 127 14.12 12.90 -11.77
N ALA A 128 13.06 13.44 -12.38
CA ALA A 128 12.20 12.74 -13.33
C ALA A 128 12.19 13.47 -14.68
N GLU A 129 12.13 12.71 -15.77
CA GLU A 129 11.93 13.25 -17.12
C GLU A 129 10.48 13.72 -17.29
N VAL A 130 10.29 15.00 -17.62
CA VAL A 130 8.97 15.62 -17.81
C VAL A 130 8.62 15.86 -19.29
N GLY A 131 9.45 15.29 -20.19
CA GLY A 131 9.28 15.37 -21.64
C GLY A 131 10.23 16.39 -22.30
N GLU A 132 10.46 16.23 -23.60
CA GLU A 132 11.33 17.10 -24.42
C GLU A 132 12.79 17.21 -23.91
N GLY A 133 13.27 16.20 -23.17
CA GLY A 133 14.61 16.17 -22.56
C GLY A 133 14.76 17.13 -21.37
N ARG A 134 13.64 17.56 -20.77
CA ARG A 134 13.62 18.35 -19.54
C ARG A 134 13.49 17.43 -18.34
N THR A 135 14.30 17.70 -17.31
CA THR A 135 14.22 17.07 -16.00
C THR A 135 13.58 18.04 -15.01
N ALA A 136 12.72 17.53 -14.13
CA ALA A 136 12.21 18.26 -12.97
C ALA A 136 12.49 17.43 -11.71
N LEU A 137 12.63 18.11 -10.57
CA LEU A 137 12.76 17.42 -9.30
C LEU A 137 11.40 16.92 -8.86
N LEU A 138 11.27 15.61 -8.68
CA LEU A 138 10.09 15.00 -8.09
C LEU A 138 10.22 15.09 -6.57
N VAL A 139 9.19 15.64 -5.92
CA VAL A 139 9.14 15.85 -4.47
C VAL A 139 7.86 15.29 -3.87
N HIS A 140 7.91 14.89 -2.60
CA HIS A 140 6.71 14.65 -1.79
C HIS A 140 6.68 15.58 -0.58
N ALA A 141 5.48 15.81 -0.03
CA ALA A 141 5.33 16.63 1.17
C ALA A 141 6.06 15.99 2.37
N ASP A 142 6.66 16.82 3.24
CA ASP A 142 7.21 16.39 4.53
C ASP A 142 6.07 16.14 5.54
N ASP A 143 5.30 15.08 5.28
CA ASP A 143 4.10 14.71 6.02
C ASP A 143 4.31 13.44 6.84
N GLY A 144 3.99 13.48 8.14
CA GLY A 144 4.14 12.33 9.03
C GLY A 144 3.32 11.09 8.61
N ARG A 145 2.18 11.27 7.94
CA ARG A 145 1.36 10.18 7.40
C ARG A 145 2.06 9.48 6.24
N LEU A 146 2.69 10.25 5.35
CA LEU A 146 3.52 9.71 4.27
C LEU A 146 4.75 9.00 4.84
N ARG A 147 5.37 9.53 5.90
CA ARG A 147 6.51 8.87 6.55
C ARG A 147 6.14 7.52 7.17
N ARG A 148 4.94 7.38 7.74
CA ARG A 148 4.40 6.09 8.21
C ARG A 148 4.16 5.13 7.04
N LEU A 149 3.59 5.63 5.95
CA LEU A 149 3.37 4.84 4.73
C LEU A 149 4.68 4.36 4.10
N ALA A 150 5.77 5.15 4.18
CA ALA A 150 7.10 4.73 3.74
C ALA A 150 7.62 3.53 4.55
N VAL A 151 7.39 3.51 5.87
CA VAL A 151 7.73 2.35 6.72
C VAL A 151 6.88 1.14 6.35
N LEU A 152 5.58 1.32 6.12
CA LEU A 152 4.71 0.23 5.67
C LEU A 152 5.19 -0.33 4.32
N ASP A 153 5.48 0.54 3.34
CA ASP A 153 5.98 0.15 2.01
C ASP A 153 7.28 -0.66 2.13
N ALA A 154 8.19 -0.30 3.04
CA ALA A 154 9.41 -1.08 3.29
C ALA A 154 9.10 -2.46 3.92
N VAL A 155 8.22 -2.49 4.93
CA VAL A 155 7.78 -3.72 5.61
C VAL A 155 7.06 -4.68 4.67
N ILE A 156 6.30 -4.17 3.69
CA ILE A 156 5.59 -5.01 2.71
C ILE A 156 6.32 -5.11 1.37
N ASN A 157 7.46 -4.43 1.18
CA ASN A 157 8.25 -4.45 -0.05
C ASN A 157 7.37 -4.06 -1.25
N ASN A 158 6.73 -2.89 -1.13
CA ASN A 158 5.85 -2.37 -2.15
C ASN A 158 6.65 -2.01 -3.41
N ALA A 159 6.35 -2.71 -4.50
CA ALA A 159 7.05 -2.54 -5.75
C ALA A 159 6.38 -1.53 -6.67
N ASP A 160 5.36 -0.76 -6.27
CA ASP A 160 4.67 0.14 -7.20
C ASP A 160 3.95 1.33 -6.53
N ARG A 161 4.51 1.93 -5.47
CA ARG A 161 3.87 3.09 -4.83
C ARG A 161 3.98 4.36 -5.70
N LYS A 162 2.87 4.70 -6.38
CA LYS A 162 2.71 5.90 -7.24
C LYS A 162 1.85 6.97 -6.58
N GLY A 163 1.80 8.16 -7.19
CA GLY A 163 0.99 9.27 -6.69
C GLY A 163 -0.50 8.99 -6.68
N GLY A 164 -1.01 8.37 -7.75
CA GLY A 164 -2.41 7.92 -7.81
C GLY A 164 -2.80 6.87 -6.76
N HIS A 165 -1.84 6.35 -5.98
CA HIS A 165 -2.10 5.39 -4.91
C HIS A 165 -2.23 6.06 -3.53
N LEU A 166 -2.07 7.38 -3.45
CA LEU A 166 -2.17 8.17 -2.22
C LEU A 166 -3.55 8.85 -2.19
N LEU A 167 -4.37 8.49 -1.20
CA LEU A 167 -5.73 8.98 -1.05
C LEU A 167 -5.85 9.80 0.25
N PRO A 168 -5.50 11.11 0.23
CA PRO A 168 -5.80 12.00 1.34
C PRO A 168 -7.31 12.21 1.45
N THR A 169 -7.82 12.26 2.67
CA THR A 169 -9.26 12.41 2.93
C THR A 169 -9.55 13.73 3.64
N ALA A 170 -10.80 14.20 3.54
CA ALA A 170 -11.22 15.47 4.12
C ALA A 170 -11.17 15.49 5.67
N ASP A 171 -11.22 14.31 6.30
CA ASP A 171 -11.04 14.15 7.76
C ASP A 171 -9.55 14.07 8.17
N GLY A 172 -8.62 14.36 7.25
CA GLY A 172 -7.19 14.45 7.53
C GLY A 172 -6.47 13.11 7.57
N ARG A 173 -7.10 12.01 7.13
CA ARG A 173 -6.43 10.71 6.99
C ARG A 173 -5.70 10.63 5.65
N LEU A 174 -4.85 9.61 5.55
CA LEU A 174 -4.17 9.21 4.33
C LEU A 174 -4.30 7.71 4.18
N TYR A 175 -4.74 7.27 3.02
CA TYR A 175 -4.74 5.86 2.64
C TYR A 175 -3.78 5.61 1.48
N GLY A 176 -3.08 4.48 1.54
CA GLY A 176 -2.43 3.85 0.40
C GLY A 176 -3.36 2.82 -0.22
N ILE A 177 -3.35 2.69 -1.53
CA ILE A 177 -4.02 1.60 -2.27
C ILE A 177 -3.05 0.88 -3.22
N ASP A 178 -3.56 -0.14 -3.92
CA ASP A 178 -2.89 -0.91 -4.96
C ASP A 178 -1.62 -1.64 -4.48
N HIS A 179 -1.82 -2.58 -3.55
CA HIS A 179 -0.78 -3.39 -2.93
C HIS A 179 -0.64 -4.77 -3.56
N GLY A 180 -1.20 -4.99 -4.76
CA GLY A 180 -1.10 -6.27 -5.45
C GLY A 180 0.33 -6.73 -5.72
N VAL A 181 1.29 -5.81 -5.85
CA VAL A 181 2.72 -6.09 -6.11
C VAL A 181 3.57 -5.80 -4.87
N THR A 182 3.31 -6.55 -3.81
CA THR A 182 3.99 -6.48 -2.50
C THR A 182 4.44 -7.87 -2.07
N PHE A 183 5.23 -7.98 -1.02
CA PHE A 183 5.69 -9.21 -0.35
C PHE A 183 6.64 -10.10 -1.15
N ASN A 184 7.21 -9.60 -2.26
CA ASN A 184 8.25 -10.36 -2.95
C ASN A 184 9.40 -10.71 -1.99
N THR A 185 9.96 -11.91 -2.14
CA THR A 185 11.09 -12.39 -1.33
C THR A 185 12.39 -11.66 -1.65
N GLU A 186 12.55 -11.21 -2.89
CA GLU A 186 13.65 -10.31 -3.30
C GLU A 186 13.26 -8.87 -3.01
N ASN A 187 14.24 -8.02 -2.69
CA ASN A 187 14.00 -6.60 -2.51
C ASN A 187 13.57 -5.98 -3.85
N LYS A 188 12.34 -5.49 -3.90
CA LYS A 188 11.72 -4.86 -5.06
C LYS A 188 11.07 -3.53 -4.68
N LEU A 189 11.48 -2.92 -3.57
CA LEU A 189 10.87 -1.69 -3.06
C LEU A 189 11.02 -0.58 -4.11
N ARG A 190 9.87 -0.09 -4.62
CA ARG A 190 9.80 1.04 -5.53
C ARG A 190 8.68 1.96 -5.06
N THR A 191 9.06 3.15 -4.61
CA THR A 191 8.15 4.08 -3.97
C THR A 191 8.46 5.52 -4.31
N LEU A 192 7.46 6.39 -4.25
CA LEU A 192 7.66 7.84 -4.30
C LEU A 192 7.95 8.43 -2.92
N LEU A 193 8.18 7.61 -1.90
CA LEU A 193 8.41 8.07 -0.52
C LEU A 193 9.89 8.01 -0.11
N TRP A 194 10.80 8.13 -1.08
CA TRP A 194 12.25 8.09 -0.85
C TRP A 194 12.84 9.34 -0.18
N GLY A 195 12.07 10.39 0.07
CA GLY A 195 12.60 11.63 0.63
C GLY A 195 13.07 11.54 2.09
N TRP A 196 12.88 10.38 2.74
CA TRP A 196 13.51 10.04 4.02
C TRP A 196 14.58 8.95 3.90
N ALA A 197 14.99 8.53 2.70
CA ALA A 197 15.97 7.47 2.50
C ALA A 197 17.24 7.72 3.33
N GLY A 198 17.69 6.69 4.05
CA GLY A 198 18.87 6.76 4.93
C GLY A 198 18.67 7.58 6.22
N GLU A 199 17.56 8.31 6.38
CA GLU A 199 17.26 9.02 7.63
C GLU A 199 16.92 8.06 8.77
N PRO A 200 17.15 8.45 10.04
CA PRO A 200 16.66 7.70 11.18
C PRO A 200 15.15 7.45 11.11
N LEU A 201 14.74 6.26 11.54
CA LEU A 201 13.35 5.96 11.86
C LEU A 201 12.91 6.82 13.06
N THR A 202 11.65 7.21 13.07
CA THR A 202 11.08 7.89 14.24
C THR A 202 10.94 6.89 15.40
N GLY A 203 10.91 7.38 16.65
CA GLY A 203 10.64 6.51 17.80
C GLY A 203 9.32 5.75 17.67
N GLU A 204 8.28 6.43 17.15
CA GLU A 204 7.00 5.81 16.82
C GLU A 204 7.15 4.62 15.84
N ALA A 205 7.89 4.81 14.74
CA ALA A 205 8.11 3.75 13.76
C ALA A 205 8.89 2.56 14.36
N VAL A 206 9.91 2.83 15.19
CA VAL A 206 10.66 1.79 15.89
C VAL A 206 9.77 0.96 16.82
N ASP A 207 8.88 1.62 17.57
CA ASP A 207 7.97 0.91 18.49
C ASP A 207 6.92 0.08 17.74
N VAL A 208 6.40 0.59 16.60
CA VAL A 208 5.53 -0.20 15.71
C VAL A 208 6.26 -1.40 15.14
N LEU A 209 7.49 -1.24 14.67
CA LEU A 209 8.29 -2.36 14.13
C LEU A 209 8.58 -3.43 15.18
N LYS A 210 8.82 -3.06 16.44
CA LYS A 210 8.93 -4.05 17.54
C LYS A 210 7.61 -4.81 17.74
N GLY A 211 6.48 -4.11 17.67
CA GLY A 211 5.15 -4.73 17.74
C GLY A 211 4.92 -5.72 16.58
N LEU A 212 5.25 -5.31 15.36
CA LEU A 212 5.18 -6.18 14.18
C LEU A 212 6.09 -7.40 14.31
N ARG A 213 7.34 -7.22 14.76
CA ARG A 213 8.29 -8.31 14.99
C ARG A 213 7.70 -9.37 15.94
N ALA A 214 7.10 -8.94 17.05
CA ALA A 214 6.45 -9.85 17.99
C ALA A 214 5.20 -10.52 17.37
N ALA A 215 4.36 -9.77 16.66
CA ALA A 215 3.16 -10.30 16.01
C ALA A 215 3.47 -11.28 14.86
N LEU A 216 4.65 -11.14 14.24
CA LEU A 216 5.18 -11.99 13.20
C LEU A 216 5.99 -13.18 13.73
N GLU A 217 6.12 -13.41 15.04
CA GLU A 217 6.73 -14.66 15.53
C GLU A 217 6.02 -15.89 14.93
N PRO A 218 6.66 -17.08 14.87
CA PRO A 218 6.06 -18.26 14.24
C PRO A 218 4.67 -18.64 14.77
N SER A 219 4.39 -18.37 16.06
CA SER A 219 3.08 -18.56 16.70
C SER A 219 2.31 -17.24 16.92
N GLY A 220 2.77 -16.14 16.33
CA GLY A 220 2.17 -14.82 16.45
C GLY A 220 0.87 -14.69 15.66
N ALA A 221 0.00 -13.79 16.11
CA ALA A 221 -1.33 -13.60 15.52
C ALA A 221 -1.25 -13.18 14.05
N LEU A 222 -0.34 -12.24 13.70
CA LEU A 222 -0.19 -11.77 12.33
C LEU A 222 0.37 -12.86 11.41
N THR A 223 1.30 -13.70 11.90
CA THR A 223 1.74 -14.90 11.16
C THR A 223 0.56 -15.80 10.80
N GLY A 224 -0.32 -16.07 11.76
CA GLY A 224 -1.53 -16.88 11.54
C GLY A 224 -2.44 -16.30 10.45
N THR A 225 -2.63 -14.98 10.47
CA THR A 225 -3.42 -14.24 9.47
C THR A 225 -2.78 -14.24 8.08
N LEU A 226 -1.45 -14.09 7.98
CA LEU A 226 -0.73 -14.01 6.70
C LEU A 226 -0.49 -15.37 6.04
N THR A 227 -0.37 -16.45 6.81
CA THR A 227 -0.10 -17.82 6.30
C THR A 227 -1.10 -18.30 5.22
N PRO A 228 -2.42 -18.05 5.32
CA PRO A 228 -3.34 -18.40 4.22
C PRO A 228 -3.27 -17.45 3.02
N LEU A 229 -2.64 -16.28 3.14
CA LEU A 229 -2.60 -15.23 2.10
C LEU A 229 -1.29 -15.26 1.31
N LEU A 230 -0.17 -15.56 1.96
CA LEU A 230 1.18 -15.50 1.43
C LEU A 230 1.87 -16.86 1.54
N THR A 231 2.91 -17.08 0.74
CA THR A 231 3.76 -18.27 0.88
C THR A 231 4.61 -18.18 2.16
N PRO A 232 5.09 -19.33 2.69
CA PRO A 232 5.98 -19.32 3.85
C PRO A 232 7.25 -18.48 3.65
N ALA A 233 7.81 -18.47 2.43
CA ALA A 233 9.00 -17.71 2.10
C ALA A 233 8.75 -16.19 2.14
N GLU A 234 7.57 -15.73 1.72
CA GLU A 234 7.19 -14.31 1.74
C GLU A 234 6.94 -13.81 3.16
N VAL A 235 6.32 -14.63 4.01
CA VAL A 235 6.15 -14.32 5.43
C VAL A 235 7.53 -14.21 6.11
N GLU A 236 8.45 -15.13 5.80
CA GLU A 236 9.82 -15.08 6.34
C GLU A 236 10.60 -13.86 5.84
N ALA A 237 10.51 -13.53 4.55
CA ALA A 237 11.12 -12.32 4.00
C ALA A 237 10.54 -11.04 4.62
N THR A 238 9.26 -11.06 5.02
CA THR A 238 8.62 -9.95 5.74
C THR A 238 9.20 -9.79 7.14
N ARG A 239 9.42 -10.89 7.88
CA ARG A 239 10.11 -10.87 9.19
C ARG A 239 11.52 -10.29 9.07
N ALA A 240 12.29 -10.83 8.12
CA ALA A 240 13.67 -10.40 7.90
C ALA A 240 13.76 -8.88 7.63
N ARG A 241 12.85 -8.34 6.83
CA ARG A 241 12.78 -6.88 6.55
C ARG A 241 12.43 -6.06 7.79
N VAL A 242 11.54 -6.54 8.66
CA VAL A 242 11.25 -5.87 9.95
C VAL A 242 12.49 -5.88 10.85
N ASP A 243 13.20 -7.01 10.93
CA ASP A 243 14.43 -7.12 11.72
C ASP A 243 15.54 -6.20 11.18
N GLU A 244 15.72 -6.11 9.86
CA GLU A 244 16.69 -5.22 9.22
C GLU A 244 16.40 -3.73 9.48
N LEU A 245 15.13 -3.32 9.41
CA LEU A 245 14.71 -1.95 9.73
C LEU A 245 14.99 -1.62 11.21
N LEU A 246 14.79 -2.57 12.12
CA LEU A 246 15.09 -2.40 13.55
C LEU A 246 16.60 -2.36 13.82
N GLU A 247 17.39 -3.19 13.14
CA GLU A 247 18.84 -3.25 13.30
C GLU A 247 19.51 -1.97 12.77
N SER A 248 19.13 -1.53 11.57
CA SER A 248 19.66 -0.30 10.97
C SER A 248 19.16 0.97 11.67
N GLY A 249 17.93 0.94 12.18
CA GLY A 249 17.25 2.10 12.77
C GLY A 249 17.01 3.22 11.75
N ARG A 250 17.02 2.92 10.44
CA ARG A 250 16.94 3.89 9.35
C ARG A 250 15.91 3.48 8.30
N HIS A 251 15.39 4.48 7.59
CA HIS A 251 14.66 4.24 6.35
C HIS A 251 15.58 3.61 5.31
N PRO A 252 15.10 2.66 4.49
CA PRO A 252 15.91 2.03 3.47
C PRO A 252 16.36 3.03 2.41
N GLU A 253 17.47 2.72 1.76
CA GLU A 253 17.94 3.42 0.56
C GLU A 253 17.62 2.59 -0.69
N PRO A 254 17.49 3.21 -1.87
CA PRO A 254 17.35 2.48 -3.13
C PRO A 254 18.50 1.46 -3.35
N GLY A 255 18.16 0.19 -3.56
CA GLY A 255 19.15 -0.88 -3.71
C GLY A 255 19.94 -0.87 -5.03
N GLY A 256 19.52 -0.06 -6.02
CA GLY A 256 20.20 0.07 -7.33
C GLY A 256 20.00 -1.10 -8.30
N GLU A 257 19.44 -2.22 -7.86
CA GLU A 257 19.19 -3.43 -8.68
C GLU A 257 17.99 -3.26 -9.63
N TRP A 258 17.03 -2.40 -9.27
CA TRP A 258 15.83 -2.09 -10.03
C TRP A 258 15.55 -0.58 -10.00
N PRO A 259 14.78 -0.01 -10.96
CA PRO A 259 14.41 1.41 -10.92
C PRO A 259 13.65 1.72 -9.63
N ALA A 260 14.17 2.62 -8.79
CA ALA A 260 13.61 2.91 -7.47
C ALA A 260 12.27 3.68 -7.52
N ILE A 261 12.05 4.42 -8.60
CA ILE A 261 10.83 5.21 -8.84
C ILE A 261 9.89 4.39 -9.74
N PRO A 262 8.64 4.13 -9.33
CA PRO A 262 7.68 3.41 -10.16
C PRO A 262 7.16 4.29 -11.31
N TRP A 263 6.71 3.66 -12.40
CA TRP A 263 6.23 4.35 -13.60
C TRP A 263 4.76 4.03 -13.93
N PRO A 264 3.95 5.03 -14.31
CA PRO A 264 4.24 6.46 -14.24
C PRO A 264 4.30 6.93 -12.78
N PRO A 265 5.09 7.97 -12.45
CA PRO A 265 5.17 8.47 -11.08
C PRO A 265 3.85 9.15 -10.65
N VAL A 266 3.26 9.97 -11.51
CA VAL A 266 2.00 10.69 -11.28
C VAL A 266 0.95 10.34 -12.32
#